data_AF-A0A8K0XIG4-F1
#
_entry.id   AF-A0A8K0XIG4-F1
#
_cell.length_a   1.000
_cell.length_b   1.000
_cell.length_c   1.000
_cell.angle_alpha   90.00
_cell.angle_beta   90.00
_cell.angle_gamma   90.00
#
_symmetry.space_group_name_H-M   'P 1'
#
loop_
_entity.id
_entity.type
_entity.pdbx_description
1 polymer ?
#
loop_
_entity_poly.entity_id
_entity_poly.type
_entity_poly.pdbx_seq_one_letter_code
_entity_poly.pdbx_strand_id
1 'polypeptide(L)'
;MKVVVFLAVSLLVTAAVASSGDRSFLFQNCVSSCQSSCHLQATLPLDLWLARWTCTDDCKYKCMHTITDKAILSGSAIQQYYGKWPFWRFLGMQEPASVAFSLWNLWFHLQGARQVRCRIPVTNPMRSYYLTWAYVSINAWVWSAVFHTRDLPRTEKLDYFSAALAILYALYYTVVRMLHLYPSGLGDGASKLAGNRHSMMYLMWSTLCTLVYLAHVTYLSVLPRFDYSYNMTFNLAIGLTHNALWLLYSLPVPFLRRFPNAPKTYRPSFAYKAGIFVALTTAATALELFDIPPLGRVLDAHALWHLSTAPIAKFWYEFLIEDSQDEGWRLSQN
;
A
#
# COMPACT_ATOMS: atom_id res chain seq x y z
N MET A 1 -33.91 10.85 13.46
CA MET A 1 -34.14 10.25 12.12
C MET A 1 -33.10 10.76 11.11
N LYS A 2 -31.79 10.58 11.42
CA LYS A 2 -30.66 11.07 10.61
C LYS A 2 -29.48 10.07 10.63
N VAL A 3 -29.78 8.78 10.48
CA VAL A 3 -28.79 7.69 10.40
C VAL A 3 -29.01 6.80 9.16
N VAL A 4 -30.08 7.02 8.39
CA VAL A 4 -30.47 6.15 7.27
C VAL A 4 -29.98 6.66 5.90
N VAL A 5 -29.35 7.84 5.82
CA VAL A 5 -28.94 8.44 4.54
C VAL A 5 -27.58 7.91 4.04
N PHE A 6 -26.82 7.16 4.85
CA PHE A 6 -25.49 6.67 4.45
C PHE A 6 -25.48 5.28 3.77
N LEU A 7 -26.63 4.64 3.60
CA LEU A 7 -26.75 3.28 3.04
C LEU A 7 -27.34 3.21 1.61
N ALA A 8 -27.51 4.36 0.95
CA ALA A 8 -28.16 4.45 -0.36
C ALA A 8 -27.26 4.98 -1.49
N VAL A 9 -25.94 4.71 -1.41
CA VAL A 9 -25.02 4.96 -2.53
C VAL A 9 -24.44 3.62 -2.99
N SER A 10 -25.03 3.14 -4.09
CA SER A 10 -24.38 2.38 -5.16
C SER A 10 -24.26 0.86 -5.03
N LEU A 11 -25.40 0.15 -5.13
CA LEU A 11 -25.47 -1.08 -5.93
C LEU A 11 -25.70 -0.71 -7.41
N LEU A 12 -24.78 0.06 -7.98
CA LEU A 12 -24.62 0.10 -9.43
C LEU A 12 -23.69 -1.06 -9.76
N VAL A 13 -24.29 -2.21 -10.10
CA VAL A 13 -23.56 -3.27 -10.81
C VAL A 13 -23.21 -2.69 -12.18
N THR A 14 -22.09 -1.97 -12.24
CA THR A 14 -21.50 -1.60 -13.52
C THR A 14 -21.03 -2.91 -14.14
N ALA A 15 -21.55 -3.24 -15.31
CA ALA A 15 -21.01 -4.35 -16.07
C ALA A 15 -19.54 -4.03 -16.32
N ALA A 16 -18.63 -4.82 -15.74
CA ALA A 16 -17.20 -4.64 -15.93
C ALA A 16 -16.87 -4.84 -17.41
N VAL A 17 -16.65 -3.74 -18.12
CA VAL A 17 -16.31 -3.77 -19.54
C VAL A 17 -14.82 -4.05 -19.65
N ALA A 18 -14.41 -5.03 -20.46
CA ALA A 18 -13.01 -5.26 -20.80
C ALA A 18 -12.38 -3.98 -21.37
N SER A 19 -11.06 -3.80 -21.32
CA SER A 19 -10.42 -2.58 -21.83
C SER A 19 -10.75 -2.38 -23.32
N SER A 20 -10.75 -1.13 -23.78
CA SER A 20 -11.07 -0.81 -25.17
C SER A 20 -10.15 -1.51 -26.18
N GLY A 21 -8.88 -1.71 -25.82
CA GLY A 21 -7.92 -2.48 -26.62
C GLY A 21 -8.30 -3.96 -26.73
N ASP A 22 -8.82 -4.58 -25.67
CA ASP A 22 -9.23 -5.99 -25.66
C ASP A 22 -10.45 -6.24 -26.56
N ARG A 23 -11.31 -5.23 -26.70
CA ARG A 23 -12.51 -5.26 -27.57
C ARG A 23 -12.17 -4.97 -29.03
N SER A 24 -10.94 -4.55 -29.34
CA SER A 24 -10.55 -4.19 -30.70
C SER A 24 -10.41 -5.43 -31.58
N PHE A 25 -11.12 -5.44 -32.71
CA PHE A 25 -11.00 -6.49 -33.74
C PHE A 25 -9.56 -6.62 -34.25
N LEU A 26 -8.85 -5.49 -34.39
CA LEU A 26 -7.44 -5.49 -34.81
C LEU A 26 -6.56 -6.25 -33.81
N PHE A 27 -6.79 -6.04 -32.51
CA PHE A 27 -6.05 -6.72 -31.47
C PHE A 27 -6.37 -8.21 -31.42
N GLN A 28 -7.66 -8.56 -31.40
CA GLN A 28 -8.12 -9.96 -31.35
C GLN A 28 -7.60 -10.78 -32.54
N ASN A 29 -7.66 -10.24 -33.76
CA ASN A 29 -7.14 -10.91 -34.94
C ASN A 29 -5.62 -11.08 -34.91
N CYS A 30 -4.89 -10.05 -34.49
CA CYS A 30 -3.43 -10.14 -34.37
C CYS A 30 -3.05 -11.25 -33.39
N VAL A 31 -3.70 -11.31 -32.22
CA VAL A 31 -3.41 -12.33 -31.20
C VAL A 31 -3.79 -13.72 -31.71
N SER A 32 -4.96 -13.89 -32.33
CA SER A 32 -5.40 -15.16 -32.92
C SER A 32 -4.41 -15.67 -33.98
N SER A 33 -4.00 -14.80 -34.90
CA SER A 33 -3.03 -15.13 -35.95
C SER A 33 -1.66 -15.49 -35.35
N CYS A 34 -1.14 -14.70 -34.41
CA CYS A 34 0.14 -15.00 -33.76
C CYS A 34 0.10 -16.33 -32.98
N GLN A 35 -0.99 -16.57 -32.24
CA GLN A 35 -1.13 -17.76 -31.42
C GLN A 35 -1.19 -19.05 -32.25
N SER A 36 -1.72 -19.00 -33.48
CA SER A 36 -1.73 -20.15 -34.39
C SER A 36 -0.32 -20.67 -34.72
N SER A 37 0.71 -19.82 -34.63
CA SER A 37 2.10 -20.16 -34.92
C SER A 37 2.90 -20.60 -33.69
N CYS A 38 2.30 -20.58 -32.49
CA CYS A 38 3.00 -20.92 -31.24
C CYS A 38 3.53 -22.37 -31.20
N HIS A 39 2.93 -23.30 -31.93
CA HIS A 39 3.38 -24.69 -31.98
C HIS A 39 4.65 -24.90 -32.83
N LEU A 40 4.96 -23.96 -33.73
CA LEU A 40 6.03 -24.10 -34.71
C LEU A 40 7.30 -23.31 -34.33
N GLN A 41 7.20 -22.34 -33.42
CA GLN A 41 8.26 -21.33 -33.18
C GLN A 41 8.57 -21.01 -31.70
N ALA A 42 7.90 -21.62 -30.72
CA ALA A 42 8.00 -21.15 -29.34
C ALA A 42 9.27 -21.63 -28.60
N THR A 43 10.42 -21.04 -28.92
CA THR A 43 11.50 -20.85 -27.94
C THR A 43 11.48 -19.39 -27.50
N LEU A 44 10.95 -19.14 -26.29
CA LEU A 44 11.01 -17.82 -25.71
C LEU A 44 12.45 -17.54 -25.24
N PRO A 45 12.91 -16.27 -25.31
CA PRO A 45 14.13 -15.84 -24.63
C PRO A 45 14.17 -16.27 -23.15
N LEU A 46 15.38 -16.50 -22.63
CA LEU A 46 15.58 -17.06 -21.29
C LEU A 46 14.93 -16.20 -20.19
N ASP A 47 15.01 -14.89 -20.28
CA ASP A 47 14.40 -13.95 -19.34
C ASP A 47 12.87 -14.08 -19.32
N LEU A 48 12.25 -14.21 -20.49
CA LEU A 48 10.82 -14.45 -20.61
C LEU A 48 10.41 -15.83 -20.06
N TRP A 49 11.22 -16.85 -20.33
CA TRP A 49 11.00 -18.19 -19.78
C TRP A 49 11.11 -18.22 -18.25
N LEU A 50 12.15 -17.59 -17.69
CA LEU A 50 12.37 -17.47 -16.23
C LEU A 50 11.22 -16.73 -15.54
N ALA A 51 10.72 -15.66 -16.15
CA ALA A 51 9.55 -14.92 -15.67
C ALA A 51 8.20 -15.60 -16.00
N ARG A 52 8.22 -16.83 -16.53
CA ARG A 52 7.04 -17.66 -16.84
C ARG A 52 6.07 -17.00 -17.82
N TRP A 53 6.59 -16.30 -18.82
CA TRP A 53 5.79 -15.86 -19.97
C TRP A 53 5.46 -17.04 -20.87
N THR A 54 4.27 -17.03 -21.44
CA THR A 54 3.85 -18.01 -22.46
C THR A 54 3.94 -17.41 -23.86
N CYS A 55 3.93 -18.26 -24.89
CA CYS A 55 3.86 -17.78 -26.27
C CYS A 55 2.63 -16.89 -26.51
N THR A 56 1.48 -17.25 -25.93
CA THR A 56 0.26 -16.44 -25.99
C THR A 56 0.44 -15.07 -25.35
N ASP A 57 1.13 -14.99 -24.21
CA ASP A 57 1.40 -13.69 -23.58
C ASP A 57 2.34 -12.83 -24.42
N ASP A 58 3.34 -13.43 -25.05
CA ASP A 58 4.24 -12.74 -25.96
C ASP A 58 3.52 -12.25 -27.24
N CYS A 59 2.57 -13.03 -27.76
CA CYS A 59 1.69 -12.60 -28.84
C CYS A 59 0.84 -11.38 -28.44
N LYS A 60 0.19 -11.42 -27.27
CA LYS A 60 -0.56 -10.28 -26.74
C LYS A 60 0.33 -9.04 -26.63
N TYR A 61 1.53 -9.20 -26.10
CA TYR A 61 2.53 -8.15 -25.98
C TYR A 61 2.88 -7.52 -27.34
N LYS A 62 3.31 -8.34 -28.32
CA LYS A 62 3.69 -7.86 -29.65
C LYS A 62 2.54 -7.15 -30.37
N CYS A 63 1.34 -7.71 -30.31
CA CYS A 63 0.15 -7.13 -30.92
C CYS A 63 -0.23 -5.79 -30.29
N MET A 64 -0.22 -5.72 -28.95
CA MET A 64 -0.44 -4.49 -28.20
C MET A 64 0.54 -3.39 -28.64
N HIS A 65 1.83 -3.68 -28.68
CA HIS A 65 2.86 -2.70 -29.07
C HIS A 65 2.72 -2.27 -30.53
N THR A 66 2.49 -3.22 -31.45
CA THR A 66 2.30 -2.91 -32.88
C THR A 66 1.12 -1.97 -33.12
N ILE A 67 0.00 -2.19 -32.43
CA ILE A 67 -1.19 -1.32 -32.55
C ILE A 67 -0.92 0.03 -31.90
N THR A 68 -0.22 0.04 -30.75
CA THR A 68 0.16 1.28 -30.07
C THR A 68 1.10 2.13 -30.92
N ASP A 69 2.07 1.53 -31.63
CA ASP A 69 2.98 2.24 -32.54
C ASP A 69 2.20 2.93 -33.66
N LYS A 70 1.24 2.22 -34.26
CA LYS A 70 0.36 2.80 -35.28
C LYS A 70 -0.46 3.97 -34.71
N ALA A 71 -1.02 3.82 -33.52
CA ALA A 71 -1.80 4.88 -32.87
C ALA A 71 -0.95 6.14 -32.61
N ILE A 72 0.30 5.99 -32.15
CA ILE A 72 1.21 7.12 -31.95
C ILE A 72 1.52 7.82 -33.28
N LEU A 73 1.86 7.05 -34.33
CA LEU A 73 2.18 7.59 -35.65
C LEU A 73 0.99 8.33 -36.29
N SER A 74 -0.24 7.87 -36.05
CA SER A 74 -1.46 8.49 -36.58
C SER A 74 -2.06 9.56 -35.66
N GLY A 75 -1.43 9.90 -34.53
CA GLY A 75 -1.97 10.85 -33.55
C GLY A 75 -3.28 10.39 -32.89
N SER A 76 -3.56 9.08 -32.89
CA SER A 76 -4.75 8.48 -32.30
C SER A 76 -4.54 8.14 -30.82
N ALA A 77 -5.63 8.07 -30.05
CA ALA A 77 -5.56 7.74 -28.63
C ALA A 77 -5.01 6.31 -28.41
N ILE A 78 -4.04 6.20 -27.51
CA ILE A 78 -3.51 4.92 -27.03
C ILE A 78 -4.61 4.20 -26.25
N GLN A 79 -4.69 2.87 -26.40
CA GLN A 79 -5.69 2.04 -25.74
C GLN A 79 -5.05 1.26 -24.58
N GLN A 80 -5.85 0.97 -23.56
CA GLN A 80 -5.50 -0.01 -22.53
C GLN A 80 -5.84 -1.43 -23.00
N TYR A 81 -5.07 -2.39 -22.51
CA TYR A 81 -5.22 -3.82 -22.77
C TYR A 81 -5.15 -4.55 -21.44
N TYR A 82 -6.11 -5.45 -21.18
CA TYR A 82 -6.22 -6.21 -19.94
C TYR A 82 -6.11 -5.34 -18.68
N GLY A 83 -6.72 -4.16 -18.68
CA GLY A 83 -6.72 -3.22 -17.56
C GLY A 83 -5.43 -2.42 -17.39
N LYS A 84 -4.48 -2.50 -18.33
CA LYS A 84 -3.16 -1.86 -18.23
C LYS A 84 -2.78 -1.08 -19.48
N TRP A 85 -1.89 -0.11 -19.29
CA TRP A 85 -1.23 0.59 -20.39
C TRP A 85 -0.11 -0.26 -21.02
N PRO A 86 0.29 0.03 -22.28
CA PRO A 86 1.37 -0.71 -22.94
C PRO A 86 2.75 -0.30 -22.39
N PHE A 87 3.38 -1.18 -21.60
CA PHE A 87 4.73 -0.99 -21.04
C PHE A 87 5.80 -1.74 -21.80
N TRP A 88 6.98 -1.13 -21.99
CA TRP A 88 8.17 -1.86 -22.42
C TRP A 88 8.63 -2.83 -21.33
N ARG A 89 8.73 -4.12 -21.70
CA ARG A 89 9.31 -5.13 -20.82
C ARG A 89 10.83 -4.98 -20.76
N PHE A 90 11.41 -5.32 -19.61
CA PHE A 90 12.86 -5.39 -19.43
C PHE A 90 13.20 -6.59 -18.57
N LEU A 91 14.07 -7.49 -19.07
CA LEU A 91 14.46 -8.73 -18.36
C LEU A 91 13.25 -9.54 -17.85
N GLY A 92 12.22 -9.68 -18.68
CA GLY A 92 10.96 -10.34 -18.32
C GLY A 92 10.04 -9.57 -17.34
N MET A 93 10.45 -8.42 -16.80
CA MET A 93 9.57 -7.59 -15.96
C MET A 93 8.52 -6.89 -16.81
N GLN A 94 7.26 -6.98 -16.41
CA GLN A 94 6.15 -6.31 -17.07
C GLN A 94 6.20 -4.78 -16.90
N GLU A 95 6.48 -4.30 -15.68
CA GLU A 95 6.48 -2.88 -15.31
C GLU A 95 7.81 -2.52 -14.62
N PRO A 96 8.91 -2.35 -15.37
CA PRO A 96 10.25 -2.25 -14.79
C PRO A 96 10.46 -1.05 -13.86
N ALA A 97 9.78 0.08 -14.10
CA ALA A 97 9.84 1.24 -13.21
C ALA A 97 9.17 0.94 -11.86
N SER A 98 7.96 0.38 -11.88
CA SER A 98 7.25 -0.06 -10.67
C SER A 98 8.10 -1.06 -9.88
N VAL A 99 8.71 -2.06 -10.53
CA VAL A 99 9.62 -3.02 -9.86
C VAL A 99 10.80 -2.31 -9.18
N ALA A 100 11.48 -1.41 -9.89
CA ALA A 100 12.64 -0.69 -9.34
C ALA A 100 12.26 0.15 -8.12
N PHE A 101 11.11 0.85 -8.18
CA PHE A 101 10.65 1.70 -7.09
C PHE A 101 10.07 0.89 -5.92
N SER A 102 9.46 -0.27 -6.15
CA SER A 102 9.10 -1.22 -5.08
C SER A 102 10.34 -1.72 -4.33
N LEU A 103 11.42 -2.06 -5.05
CA LEU A 103 12.70 -2.45 -4.44
C LEU A 103 13.35 -1.29 -3.66
N TRP A 104 13.16 -0.04 -4.12
CA TRP A 104 13.65 1.12 -3.38
C TRP A 104 12.89 1.36 -2.07
N ASN A 105 11.56 1.19 -2.09
CA ASN A 105 10.76 1.17 -0.87
C ASN A 105 11.20 0.05 0.09
N LEU A 106 11.36 -1.18 -0.43
CA LEU A 106 11.86 -2.32 0.34
C LEU A 106 13.17 -1.99 1.06
N TRP A 107 14.12 -1.35 0.37
CA TRP A 107 15.38 -0.93 0.95
C TRP A 107 15.20 0.04 2.12
N PHE A 108 14.33 1.05 2.00
CA PHE A 108 14.06 1.98 3.10
C PHE A 108 13.36 1.32 4.29
N HIS A 109 12.48 0.33 4.08
CA HIS A 109 11.92 -0.43 5.19
C HIS A 109 12.94 -1.35 5.88
N LEU A 110 13.87 -1.94 5.13
CA LEU A 110 15.00 -2.69 5.70
C LEU A 110 15.90 -1.79 6.56
N GLN A 111 16.24 -0.61 6.04
CA GLN A 111 16.98 0.38 6.81
C GLN A 111 16.21 0.87 8.04
N GLY A 112 14.92 1.15 7.89
CA GLY A 112 14.03 1.55 8.97
C GLY A 112 13.98 0.51 10.08
N ALA A 113 13.81 -0.77 9.74
CA ALA A 113 13.85 -1.88 10.71
C ALA A 113 15.17 -1.91 11.49
N ARG A 114 16.31 -1.72 10.80
CA ARG A 114 17.64 -1.64 11.43
C ARG A 114 17.73 -0.43 12.37
N GLN A 115 17.29 0.74 11.93
CA GLN A 115 17.35 1.97 12.73
C GLN A 115 16.45 1.89 13.96
N VAL A 116 15.21 1.40 13.83
CA VAL A 116 14.29 1.14 14.95
C VAL A 116 14.94 0.20 15.96
N ARG A 117 15.56 -0.90 15.49
CA ARG A 117 16.23 -1.85 16.38
C ARG A 117 17.38 -1.23 17.16
N CYS A 118 18.17 -0.36 16.53
CA CYS A 118 19.39 0.21 17.14
C CYS A 118 19.12 1.47 17.97
N ARG A 119 18.15 2.30 17.58
CA ARG A 119 17.96 3.66 18.13
C ARG A 119 16.81 3.77 19.13
N ILE A 120 15.87 2.81 19.12
CA ILE A 120 14.74 2.81 20.06
C ILE A 120 15.05 1.82 21.19
N PRO A 121 15.05 2.27 22.47
CA PRO A 121 15.30 1.40 23.62
C PRO A 121 14.31 0.23 23.70
N VAL A 122 14.76 -0.92 24.19
CA VAL A 122 13.92 -2.11 24.46
C VAL A 122 12.73 -1.81 25.39
N THR A 123 12.88 -0.80 26.25
CA THR A 123 11.88 -0.36 27.22
C THR A 123 10.77 0.50 26.61
N ASN A 124 10.97 1.06 25.40
CA ASN A 124 9.92 1.84 24.75
C ASN A 124 8.84 0.88 24.20
N PRO A 125 7.55 1.05 24.58
CA PRO A 125 6.49 0.14 24.20
C PRO A 125 6.22 0.10 22.70
N MET A 126 6.57 1.15 21.95
CA MET A 126 6.32 1.24 20.50
C MET A 126 7.34 0.50 19.65
N ARG A 127 8.48 0.07 20.21
CA ARG A 127 9.57 -0.56 19.45
C ARG A 127 9.11 -1.81 18.70
N SER A 128 8.36 -2.69 19.35
CA SER A 128 7.86 -3.93 18.74
C SER A 128 6.86 -3.65 17.61
N TYR A 129 5.99 -2.67 17.79
CA TYR A 129 5.02 -2.25 16.78
C TYR A 129 5.72 -1.69 15.54
N TYR A 130 6.72 -0.82 15.71
CA TYR A 130 7.45 -0.27 14.56
C TYR A 130 8.29 -1.32 13.82
N LEU A 131 8.88 -2.30 14.54
CA LEU A 131 9.55 -3.43 13.90
C LEU A 131 8.58 -4.31 13.12
N THR A 132 7.41 -4.61 13.70
CA THR A 132 6.38 -5.41 13.03
C THR A 132 5.87 -4.71 11.78
N TRP A 133 5.59 -3.40 11.86
CA TRP A 133 5.21 -2.60 10.69
C TRP A 133 6.29 -2.66 9.61
N ALA A 134 7.57 -2.54 9.99
CA ALA A 134 8.67 -2.65 9.04
C ALA A 134 8.69 -4.01 8.32
N TYR A 135 8.50 -5.13 9.04
CA TYR A 135 8.47 -6.45 8.40
C TYR A 135 7.23 -6.68 7.53
N VAL A 136 6.07 -6.18 7.95
CA VAL A 136 4.85 -6.24 7.13
C VAL A 136 5.04 -5.43 5.85
N SER A 137 5.61 -4.22 5.94
CA SER A 137 5.92 -3.40 4.76
C SER A 137 6.99 -4.04 3.87
N ILE A 138 8.03 -4.66 4.43
CA ILE A 138 9.02 -5.46 3.67
C ILE A 138 8.30 -6.53 2.85
N ASN A 139 7.39 -7.29 3.47
CA ASN A 139 6.60 -8.29 2.75
C ASN A 139 5.72 -7.67 1.65
N ALA A 140 5.08 -6.52 1.92
CA ALA A 140 4.29 -5.81 0.90
C ALA A 140 5.12 -5.41 -0.31
N TRP A 141 6.29 -4.80 -0.12
CA TRP A 141 7.13 -4.37 -1.24
C TRP A 141 7.80 -5.53 -1.99
N VAL A 142 8.04 -6.66 -1.33
CA VAL A 142 8.44 -7.90 -2.01
C VAL A 142 7.34 -8.38 -2.95
N TRP A 143 6.09 -8.49 -2.46
CA TRP A 143 4.99 -8.96 -3.29
C TRP A 143 4.64 -7.96 -4.40
N SER A 144 4.80 -6.67 -4.15
CA SER A 144 4.64 -5.63 -5.16
C SER A 144 5.68 -5.77 -6.28
N ALA A 145 6.97 -5.93 -5.93
CA ALA A 145 8.01 -6.18 -6.94
C ALA A 145 7.74 -7.48 -7.74
N VAL A 146 7.26 -8.54 -7.07
CA VAL A 146 6.91 -9.81 -7.73
C VAL A 146 5.73 -9.64 -8.69
N PHE A 147 4.67 -8.93 -8.27
CA PHE A 147 3.49 -8.66 -9.09
C PHE A 147 3.82 -7.80 -10.32
N HIS A 148 4.54 -6.70 -10.14
CA HIS A 148 4.97 -5.83 -11.24
C HIS A 148 5.99 -6.48 -12.18
N THR A 149 6.72 -7.49 -11.70
CA THR A 149 7.53 -8.37 -12.57
C THR A 149 6.63 -9.26 -13.42
N ARG A 150 5.70 -9.97 -12.77
CA ARG A 150 4.81 -10.93 -13.43
C ARG A 150 3.42 -10.92 -12.82
N ASP A 151 2.49 -10.35 -13.56
CA ASP A 151 1.08 -10.29 -13.22
C ASP A 151 0.39 -11.65 -13.46
N LEU A 152 0.00 -12.29 -12.36
CA LEU A 152 -0.77 -13.53 -12.32
C LEU A 152 -1.83 -13.39 -11.21
N PRO A 153 -2.95 -14.12 -11.26
CA PRO A 153 -3.99 -14.05 -10.22
C PRO A 153 -3.47 -14.30 -8.79
N ARG A 154 -2.39 -15.09 -8.64
CA ARG A 154 -1.75 -15.32 -7.35
C ARG A 154 -0.88 -14.15 -6.91
N THR A 155 -0.08 -13.58 -7.80
CA THR A 155 0.81 -12.46 -7.46
C THR A 155 0.01 -11.19 -7.22
N GLU A 156 -1.07 -10.99 -8.00
CA GLU A 156 -2.08 -9.94 -7.79
C GLU A 156 -2.64 -9.98 -6.37
N LYS A 157 -3.22 -11.13 -5.96
CA LYS A 157 -3.79 -11.29 -4.61
C LYS A 157 -2.75 -11.03 -3.51
N LEU A 158 -1.54 -11.55 -3.67
CA LEU A 158 -0.51 -11.43 -2.64
C LEU A 158 0.03 -10.00 -2.50
N ASP A 159 0.12 -9.23 -3.59
CA ASP A 159 0.44 -7.80 -3.54
C ASP A 159 -0.64 -7.04 -2.77
N TYR A 160 -1.89 -7.11 -3.22
CA TYR A 160 -2.99 -6.36 -2.60
C TYR A 160 -3.27 -6.76 -1.14
N PHE A 161 -3.19 -8.05 -0.80
CA PHE A 161 -3.35 -8.48 0.60
C PHE A 161 -2.22 -7.96 1.48
N SER A 162 -0.99 -7.95 0.97
CA SER A 162 0.15 -7.45 1.72
C SER A 162 0.11 -5.93 1.90
N ALA A 163 -0.31 -5.19 0.87
CA ALA A 163 -0.54 -3.75 0.95
C ALA A 163 -1.65 -3.41 1.96
N ALA A 164 -2.77 -4.14 1.91
CA ALA A 164 -3.88 -4.00 2.86
C ALA A 164 -3.45 -4.28 4.31
N LEU A 165 -2.64 -5.32 4.52
CA LEU A 165 -2.08 -5.61 5.84
C LEU A 165 -1.16 -4.49 6.32
N ALA A 166 -0.32 -3.94 5.46
CA ALA A 166 0.62 -2.87 5.81
C ALA A 166 -0.10 -1.58 6.26
N ILE A 167 -1.13 -1.14 5.51
CA ILE A 167 -1.87 0.08 5.86
C ILE A 167 -2.79 -0.14 7.07
N LEU A 168 -3.42 -1.31 7.20
CA LEU A 168 -4.22 -1.63 8.38
C LEU A 168 -3.35 -1.75 9.63
N TYR A 169 -2.17 -2.36 9.52
CA TYR A 169 -1.22 -2.43 10.63
C TYR A 169 -0.70 -1.02 10.99
N ALA A 170 -0.53 -0.13 10.01
CA ALA A 170 -0.16 1.25 10.27
C ALA A 170 -1.21 2.00 11.10
N LEU A 171 -2.49 1.86 10.72
CA LEU A 171 -3.62 2.38 11.52
C LEU A 171 -3.65 1.72 12.90
N TYR A 172 -3.45 0.41 12.97
CA TYR A 172 -3.46 -0.36 14.21
C TYR A 172 -2.46 0.19 15.24
N TYR A 173 -1.17 0.31 14.90
CA TYR A 173 -0.20 0.84 15.85
C TYR A 173 -0.42 2.32 16.13
N THR A 174 -0.96 3.08 15.17
CA THR A 174 -1.26 4.51 15.37
C THR A 174 -2.33 4.69 16.44
N VAL A 175 -3.41 3.92 16.41
CA VAL A 175 -4.45 3.94 17.45
C VAL A 175 -3.89 3.50 18.80
N VAL A 176 -3.11 2.42 18.83
CA VAL A 176 -2.43 1.96 20.07
C VAL A 176 -1.55 3.06 20.66
N ARG A 177 -0.80 3.77 19.81
CA ARG A 177 0.09 4.86 20.21
C ARG A 177 -0.67 6.09 20.71
N MET A 178 -1.68 6.56 19.97
CA MET A 178 -2.43 7.78 20.28
C MET A 178 -3.31 7.63 21.52
N LEU A 179 -3.81 6.42 21.79
CA LEU A 179 -4.65 6.13 22.95
C LEU A 179 -3.89 5.50 24.12
N HIS A 180 -2.57 5.32 23.99
CA HIS A 180 -1.70 4.70 24.99
C HIS A 180 -2.20 3.31 25.46
N LEU A 181 -2.56 2.45 24.51
CA LEU A 181 -3.11 1.11 24.76
C LEU A 181 -2.00 0.04 24.86
N TYR A 182 -0.98 0.32 25.68
CA TYR A 182 0.15 -0.60 25.85
C TYR A 182 -0.23 -1.73 26.82
N PRO A 183 0.08 -3.00 26.53
CA PRO A 183 -0.10 -4.08 27.49
C PRO A 183 0.81 -3.85 28.72
N SER A 184 0.23 -3.46 29.85
CA SER A 184 0.96 -3.28 31.11
C SER A 184 1.19 -4.62 31.79
N GLY A 185 2.44 -5.05 31.92
CA GLY A 185 2.85 -6.09 32.86
C GLY A 185 3.22 -5.44 34.21
N LEU A 186 2.54 -5.86 35.29
CA LEU A 186 2.88 -5.65 36.71
C LEU A 186 2.79 -4.21 37.24
N GLY A 187 1.67 -3.88 37.90
CA GLY A 187 1.50 -2.66 38.71
C GLY A 187 0.32 -2.75 39.69
N ASP A 188 0.49 -2.16 40.89
CA ASP A 188 -0.33 -2.34 42.11
C ASP A 188 -1.83 -2.02 42.00
N GLY A 189 -2.59 -2.53 42.99
CA GLY A 189 -4.06 -2.72 42.99
C GLY A 189 -4.97 -1.56 42.57
N ALA A 190 -4.55 -0.29 42.69
CA ALA A 190 -5.31 0.86 42.20
C ALA A 190 -5.14 1.10 40.68
N SER A 191 -3.99 0.68 40.12
CA SER A 191 -3.71 0.70 38.67
C SER A 191 -4.40 -0.43 37.90
N LYS A 192 -4.93 -1.44 38.60
CA LYS A 192 -5.61 -2.59 37.98
C LYS A 192 -6.88 -2.22 37.23
N LEU A 193 -7.69 -1.28 37.71
CA LEU A 193 -8.96 -0.94 37.04
C LEU A 193 -8.73 -0.15 35.74
N ALA A 194 -7.83 0.83 35.76
CA ALA A 194 -7.38 1.53 34.57
C ALA A 194 -6.62 0.59 33.61
N GLY A 195 -5.73 -0.25 34.15
CA GLY A 195 -5.03 -1.29 33.39
C GLY A 195 -5.97 -2.28 32.71
N ASN A 196 -7.03 -2.72 33.39
CA ASN A 196 -8.05 -3.62 32.82
C ASN A 196 -8.81 -2.95 31.67
N ARG A 197 -9.15 -1.65 31.77
CA ARG A 197 -9.81 -0.92 30.69
C ARG A 197 -8.89 -0.79 29.46
N HIS A 198 -7.64 -0.39 29.64
CA HIS A 198 -6.67 -0.29 28.54
C HIS A 198 -6.40 -1.65 27.89
N SER A 199 -6.27 -2.71 28.68
CA SER A 199 -6.11 -4.08 28.19
C SER A 199 -7.34 -4.57 27.41
N MET A 200 -8.55 -4.26 27.89
CA MET A 200 -9.78 -4.60 27.18
C MET A 200 -9.90 -3.85 25.86
N MET A 201 -9.64 -2.54 25.85
CA MET A 201 -9.64 -1.73 24.62
C MET A 201 -8.59 -2.19 23.62
N TYR A 202 -7.39 -2.52 24.09
CA TYR A 202 -6.34 -3.11 23.27
C TYR A 202 -6.79 -4.43 22.62
N LEU A 203 -7.40 -5.33 23.40
CA LEU A 203 -7.91 -6.60 22.90
C LEU A 203 -9.04 -6.41 21.90
N MET A 204 -10.01 -5.54 22.20
CA MET A 204 -11.12 -5.23 21.30
C MET A 204 -10.61 -4.68 19.96
N TRP A 205 -9.66 -3.74 20.00
CA TRP A 205 -9.05 -3.15 18.81
C TRP A 205 -8.27 -4.18 17.99
N SER A 206 -7.47 -5.01 18.66
CA SER A 206 -6.68 -6.07 18.01
C SER A 206 -7.59 -7.12 17.34
N THR A 207 -8.65 -7.54 18.04
CA THR A 207 -9.66 -8.45 17.49
C THR A 207 -10.40 -7.83 16.31
N LEU A 208 -10.82 -6.57 16.42
CA LEU A 208 -11.49 -5.86 15.34
C LEU A 208 -10.62 -5.78 14.07
N CYS A 209 -9.37 -5.32 14.19
CA CYS A 209 -8.45 -5.24 13.05
C CYS A 209 -8.21 -6.63 12.43
N THR A 210 -8.07 -7.67 13.26
CA THR A 210 -7.88 -9.05 12.77
C THR A 210 -9.11 -9.52 11.99
N LEU A 211 -10.32 -9.35 12.54
CA LEU A 211 -11.56 -9.74 11.87
C LEU A 211 -11.80 -8.97 10.58
N VAL A 212 -11.52 -7.66 10.57
CA VAL A 212 -11.62 -6.80 9.37
C VAL A 212 -10.67 -7.29 8.29
N TYR A 213 -9.42 -7.61 8.63
CA TYR A 213 -8.44 -8.13 7.67
C TYR A 213 -8.85 -9.50 7.11
N LEU A 214 -9.28 -10.42 7.99
CA LEU A 214 -9.74 -11.75 7.57
C LEU A 214 -10.96 -11.65 6.65
N ALA A 215 -11.91 -10.76 6.96
CA ALA A 215 -13.07 -10.50 6.11
C ALA A 215 -12.66 -9.95 4.74
N HIS A 216 -11.74 -8.96 4.70
CA HIS A 216 -11.20 -8.39 3.46
C HIS A 216 -10.55 -9.44 2.56
N VAL A 217 -9.64 -10.25 3.13
CA VAL A 217 -8.96 -11.33 2.40
C VAL A 217 -9.94 -12.39 1.93
N THR A 218 -10.89 -12.79 2.78
CA THR A 218 -11.89 -13.80 2.43
C THR A 218 -12.77 -13.33 1.28
N TYR A 219 -13.27 -12.10 1.34
CA TYR A 219 -14.10 -11.50 0.30
C TYR A 219 -13.39 -11.51 -1.07
N LEU A 220 -12.17 -10.98 -1.13
CA LEU A 220 -11.38 -10.93 -2.37
C LEU A 220 -10.86 -12.29 -2.84
N SER A 221 -10.82 -13.29 -1.96
CA SER A 221 -10.36 -14.64 -2.33
C SER A 221 -11.44 -15.48 -3.00
N VAL A 222 -12.71 -15.33 -2.58
CA VAL A 222 -13.84 -16.17 -3.01
C VAL A 222 -14.47 -15.68 -4.32
N LEU A 223 -14.31 -14.41 -4.67
CA LEU A 223 -14.87 -13.87 -5.90
C LEU A 223 -14.21 -14.47 -7.15
N PRO A 224 -14.98 -14.70 -8.25
CA PRO A 224 -14.44 -15.19 -9.52
C PRO A 224 -13.42 -14.23 -10.16
N ARG A 225 -13.54 -12.93 -9.87
CA ARG A 225 -12.63 -11.87 -10.31
C ARG A 225 -12.27 -11.01 -9.12
N PHE A 226 -11.05 -10.48 -9.11
CA PHE A 226 -10.59 -9.57 -8.08
C PHE A 226 -11.38 -8.25 -8.16
N ASP A 227 -11.99 -7.82 -7.07
CA ASP A 227 -12.72 -6.54 -7.01
C ASP A 227 -11.74 -5.42 -6.65
N TYR A 228 -11.14 -4.84 -7.70
CA TYR A 228 -10.17 -3.75 -7.55
C TYR A 228 -10.79 -2.50 -6.92
N SER A 229 -12.03 -2.15 -7.30
CA SER A 229 -12.71 -0.96 -6.77
C SER A 229 -12.98 -1.06 -5.27
N TYR A 230 -13.41 -2.23 -4.80
CA TYR A 230 -13.53 -2.50 -3.37
C TYR A 230 -12.17 -2.40 -2.67
N ASN A 231 -11.14 -3.07 -3.21
CA ASN A 231 -9.81 -3.05 -2.60
C ASN A 231 -9.25 -1.63 -2.48
N MET A 232 -9.39 -0.80 -3.51
CA MET A 232 -8.97 0.59 -3.49
C MET A 232 -9.76 1.39 -2.45
N THR A 233 -11.08 1.22 -2.39
CA THR A 233 -11.93 1.92 -1.41
C THR A 233 -11.54 1.55 0.02
N PHE A 234 -11.27 0.26 0.29
CA PHE A 234 -10.84 -0.23 1.59
C PHE A 234 -9.51 0.40 2.03
N ASN A 235 -8.49 0.35 1.17
CA ASN A 235 -7.16 0.89 1.47
C ASN A 235 -7.20 2.42 1.64
N LEU A 236 -7.93 3.13 0.77
CA LEU A 236 -8.12 4.58 0.88
C LEU A 236 -8.82 4.97 2.19
N ALA A 237 -9.88 4.26 2.59
CA ALA A 237 -10.59 4.55 3.84
C ALA A 237 -9.68 4.40 5.08
N ILE A 238 -8.90 3.31 5.14
CA ILE A 238 -7.95 3.08 6.23
C ILE A 238 -6.82 4.12 6.20
N GLY A 239 -6.25 4.38 5.02
CA GLY A 239 -5.15 5.34 4.85
C GLY A 239 -5.55 6.77 5.20
N LEU A 240 -6.73 7.22 4.79
CA LEU A 240 -7.26 8.53 5.16
C LEU A 240 -7.53 8.63 6.66
N THR A 241 -8.02 7.56 7.29
CA THR A 241 -8.21 7.52 8.74
C THR A 241 -6.86 7.62 9.47
N HIS A 242 -5.85 6.87 9.03
CA HIS A 242 -4.49 6.96 9.53
C HIS A 242 -3.94 8.38 9.42
N ASN A 243 -4.09 9.01 8.25
CA ASN A 243 -3.62 10.37 8.01
C ASN A 243 -4.36 11.41 8.85
N ALA A 244 -5.67 11.25 9.07
CA ALA A 244 -6.44 12.14 9.93
C ALA A 244 -5.93 12.12 11.39
N LEU A 245 -5.56 10.96 11.92
CA LEU A 245 -4.99 10.84 13.27
C LEU A 245 -3.62 11.52 13.39
N TRP A 246 -2.76 11.38 12.38
CA TRP A 246 -1.45 12.05 12.37
C TRP A 246 -1.54 13.55 12.11
N LEU A 247 -2.54 13.98 11.35
CA LEU A 247 -2.85 15.40 11.20
C LEU A 247 -3.29 15.99 12.54
N LEU A 248 -4.20 15.31 13.25
CA LEU A 248 -4.63 15.70 14.60
C LEU A 248 -3.45 15.79 15.58
N TYR A 249 -2.50 14.85 15.49
CA TYR A 249 -1.26 14.88 16.27
C TYR A 249 -0.41 16.12 16.00
N SER A 250 -0.28 16.49 14.72
CA SER A 250 0.56 17.60 14.29
C SER A 250 0.03 18.97 14.73
N LEU A 251 -1.29 19.13 14.83
CA LEU A 251 -1.97 20.37 15.14
C LEU A 251 -1.91 20.72 16.65
N PRO A 252 -1.99 22.02 17.03
CA PRO A 252 -1.96 22.46 18.42
C PRO A 252 -3.31 22.22 19.15
N VAL A 253 -3.71 20.95 19.25
CA VAL A 253 -4.98 20.55 19.86
C VAL A 253 -4.84 20.40 21.39
N PRO A 254 -5.63 21.12 22.21
CA PRO A 254 -5.41 21.22 23.66
C PRO A 254 -5.90 20.00 24.46
N PHE A 255 -6.79 19.19 23.90
CA PHE A 255 -7.31 17.99 24.56
C PHE A 255 -6.50 16.71 24.26
N LEU A 256 -5.57 16.76 23.31
CA LEU A 256 -4.79 15.61 22.88
C LEU A 256 -3.58 15.40 23.79
N ARG A 257 -3.55 14.30 24.54
CA ARG A 257 -2.33 13.84 25.22
C ARG A 257 -1.45 13.12 24.20
N ARG A 258 -0.29 13.69 23.88
CA ARG A 258 0.65 13.13 22.88
C ARG A 258 1.54 12.02 23.44
N PHE A 259 1.94 12.16 24.70
CA PHE A 259 2.80 11.23 25.40
C PHE A 259 2.21 10.86 26.77
N PRO A 260 2.44 9.63 27.26
CA PRO A 260 1.83 9.16 28.50
C PRO A 260 2.24 9.98 29.73
N ASN A 261 3.50 10.45 29.77
CA ASN A 261 4.07 11.12 30.93
C ASN A 261 4.20 12.64 30.75
N ALA A 262 3.61 13.20 29.69
CA ALA A 262 3.61 14.64 29.42
C ALA A 262 2.22 15.28 29.69
N PRO A 263 2.18 16.58 30.02
CA PRO A 263 0.90 17.30 30.13
C PRO A 263 0.21 17.38 28.77
N LYS A 264 -1.13 17.52 28.75
CA LYS A 264 -1.92 17.59 27.49
C LYS A 264 -1.53 18.77 26.59
N THR A 265 -1.02 19.83 27.20
CA THR A 265 -0.52 21.03 26.50
C THR A 265 0.83 20.81 25.83
N TYR A 266 1.56 19.73 26.18
CA TYR A 266 2.88 19.45 25.61
C TYR A 266 2.77 19.10 24.13
N ARG A 267 3.56 19.81 23.32
CA ARG A 267 3.70 19.59 21.89
C ARG A 267 5.19 19.59 21.55
N PRO A 268 5.74 18.48 21.05
CA PRO A 268 7.14 18.42 20.69
C PRO A 268 7.42 19.32 19.48
N SER A 269 8.64 19.87 19.40
CA SER A 269 9.05 20.77 18.31
C SER A 269 8.98 20.10 16.94
N PHE A 270 9.13 18.77 16.86
CA PHE A 270 9.05 17.98 15.63
C PHE A 270 7.64 17.55 15.24
N ALA A 271 6.58 17.93 15.99
CA ALA A 271 5.20 17.51 15.69
C ALA A 271 4.74 17.89 14.27
N TYR A 272 5.29 18.97 13.69
CA TYR A 272 4.98 19.39 12.31
C TYR A 272 5.39 18.35 11.27
N LYS A 273 6.39 17.49 11.54
CA LYS A 273 6.84 16.44 10.64
C LYS A 273 5.72 15.44 10.31
N ALA A 274 4.85 15.14 11.27
CA ALA A 274 3.66 14.33 11.01
C ALA A 274 2.70 15.01 10.01
N GLY A 275 2.56 16.33 10.07
CA GLY A 275 1.77 17.09 9.10
C GLY A 275 2.39 17.07 7.70
N ILE A 276 3.71 17.19 7.60
CA ILE A 276 4.45 17.02 6.32
C ILE A 276 4.25 15.61 5.78
N PHE A 277 4.36 14.57 6.61
CA PHE A 277 4.11 13.18 6.22
C PHE A 277 2.69 13.01 5.65
N VAL A 278 1.68 13.57 6.32
CA VAL A 278 0.29 13.53 5.84
C VAL A 278 0.14 14.24 4.50
N ALA A 279 0.75 15.42 4.32
CA ALA A 279 0.70 16.15 3.06
C ALA A 279 1.37 15.34 1.92
N LEU A 280 2.56 14.79 2.17
CA LEU A 280 3.30 14.00 1.19
C LEU A 280 2.59 12.70 0.82
N THR A 281 2.07 11.95 1.80
CA THR A 281 1.33 10.71 1.53
C THR A 281 0.02 10.98 0.82
N THR A 282 -0.69 12.06 1.16
CA THR A 282 -1.93 12.45 0.47
C THR A 282 -1.65 12.84 -0.98
N ALA A 283 -0.59 13.62 -1.22
CA ALA A 283 -0.15 13.97 -2.57
C ALA A 283 0.29 12.74 -3.37
N ALA A 284 1.03 11.82 -2.75
CA ALA A 284 1.41 10.56 -3.39
C ALA A 284 0.17 9.74 -3.76
N THR A 285 -0.75 9.46 -2.82
CA THR A 285 -2.00 8.72 -3.08
C THR A 285 -2.85 9.37 -4.16
N ALA A 286 -2.86 10.71 -4.27
CA ALA A 286 -3.56 11.40 -5.35
C ALA A 286 -3.00 11.05 -6.74
N LEU A 287 -1.74 10.60 -6.86
CA LEU A 287 -1.17 10.13 -8.12
C LEU A 287 -1.92 8.91 -8.67
N GLU A 288 -2.41 8.01 -7.82
CA GLU A 288 -3.17 6.83 -8.25
C GLU A 288 -4.52 7.18 -8.88
N LEU A 289 -5.01 8.41 -8.71
CA LEU A 289 -6.24 8.88 -9.35
C LEU A 289 -6.04 9.27 -10.82
N PHE A 290 -4.79 9.44 -11.27
CA PHE A 290 -4.50 9.80 -12.66
C PHE A 290 -4.29 8.55 -13.50
N ASP A 291 -5.28 8.21 -14.33
CA ASP A 291 -5.15 7.15 -15.33
C ASP A 291 -4.63 7.70 -16.67
N ILE A 292 -3.32 7.94 -16.73
CA ILE A 292 -2.63 8.52 -17.90
C ILE A 292 -1.69 7.52 -18.58
N PRO A 293 -1.53 7.56 -19.91
CA PRO A 293 -0.58 6.71 -20.61
C PRO A 293 0.86 6.89 -20.09
N PRO A 294 1.65 5.82 -19.97
CA PRO A 294 3.00 5.86 -19.46
C PRO A 294 3.92 6.72 -20.33
N LEU A 295 4.62 7.65 -19.70
CA LEU A 295 5.69 8.41 -20.32
C LEU A 295 6.79 7.44 -20.79
N GLY A 296 7.11 7.52 -22.08
CA GLY A 296 8.08 6.61 -22.71
C GLY A 296 7.70 5.13 -22.66
N ARG A 297 6.43 4.78 -22.39
CA ARG A 297 5.96 3.41 -22.14
C ARG A 297 6.68 2.71 -20.98
N VAL A 298 7.16 3.47 -20.00
CA VAL A 298 7.86 2.94 -18.83
C VAL A 298 7.33 3.53 -17.53
N LEU A 299 7.03 4.84 -17.52
CA LEU A 299 6.70 5.57 -16.31
C LEU A 299 5.24 6.06 -16.34
N ASP A 300 4.36 5.40 -15.60
CA ASP A 300 2.97 5.84 -15.39
C ASP A 300 2.77 6.48 -14.01
N ALA A 301 1.53 6.88 -13.73
CA ALA A 301 1.18 7.47 -12.44
C ALA A 301 1.35 6.49 -11.27
N HIS A 302 1.13 5.19 -11.50
CA HIS A 302 1.36 4.15 -10.50
C HIS A 302 2.84 4.04 -10.13
N ALA A 303 3.74 3.96 -11.11
CA ALA A 303 5.17 3.98 -10.86
C ALA A 303 5.63 5.27 -10.15
N LEU A 304 5.03 6.42 -10.46
CA LEU A 304 5.30 7.68 -9.74
C LEU A 304 4.82 7.64 -8.28
N TRP A 305 3.73 6.93 -7.98
CA TRP A 305 3.30 6.66 -6.61
C TRP A 305 4.35 5.81 -5.85
N HIS A 306 4.85 4.73 -6.46
CA HIS A 306 5.95 3.93 -5.90
C HIS A 306 7.19 4.79 -5.65
N LEU A 307 7.59 5.61 -6.63
CA LEU A 307 8.74 6.50 -6.53
C LEU A 307 8.59 7.48 -5.36
N SER A 308 7.41 8.05 -5.20
CA SER A 308 7.12 9.07 -4.19
C SER A 308 7.11 8.49 -2.77
N THR A 309 6.60 7.26 -2.60
CA THR A 309 6.49 6.61 -1.28
C THR A 309 7.83 6.20 -0.69
N ALA A 310 8.85 5.92 -1.51
CA ALA A 310 10.18 5.53 -1.05
C ALA A 310 10.86 6.57 -0.13
N PRO A 311 11.08 7.84 -0.54
CA PRO A 311 11.65 8.86 0.35
C PRO A 311 10.72 9.22 1.51
N ILE A 312 9.40 9.10 1.33
CA ILE A 312 8.43 9.29 2.42
C ILE A 312 8.61 8.25 3.51
N ALA A 313 8.88 6.98 3.16
CA ALA A 313 9.13 5.92 4.12
C ALA A 313 10.36 6.23 4.99
N LYS A 314 11.46 6.70 4.36
CA LYS A 314 12.66 7.15 5.10
C LYS A 314 12.32 8.25 6.11
N PHE A 315 11.64 9.31 5.63
CA PHE A 315 11.23 10.43 6.46
C PHE A 315 10.35 9.98 7.64
N TRP A 316 9.46 9.02 7.38
CA TRP A 316 8.57 8.48 8.42
C TRP A 316 9.33 7.74 9.51
N TYR A 317 10.30 6.90 9.17
CA TYR A 317 11.14 6.24 10.19
C TYR A 317 11.94 7.24 11.02
N GLU A 318 12.49 8.29 10.42
CA GLU A 318 13.20 9.35 11.15
C GLU A 318 12.28 10.02 12.18
N PHE A 319 11.06 10.36 11.77
CA PHE A 319 10.05 10.89 12.68
C PHE A 319 9.68 9.90 13.79
N LEU A 320 9.41 8.63 13.48
CA LEU A 320 9.04 7.63 14.49
C LEU A 320 10.15 7.42 15.55
N ILE A 321 11.42 7.48 15.12
CA ILE A 321 12.57 7.36 16.02
C ILE A 321 12.69 8.59 16.91
N GLU A 322 12.59 9.79 16.34
CA GLU A 322 12.61 11.04 17.11
C GLU A 322 11.44 11.09 18.10
N ASP A 323 10.23 10.72 17.66
CA ASP A 323 9.05 10.58 18.51
C ASP A 323 9.31 9.66 19.68
N SER A 324 9.97 8.52 19.46
CA SER A 324 10.27 7.52 20.51
C SER A 324 11.37 7.92 21.49
N GLN A 325 12.16 8.93 21.15
CA GLN A 325 13.28 9.42 21.96
C GLN A 325 12.89 10.65 22.81
N ASP A 326 11.70 11.20 22.57
CA ASP A 326 11.16 12.36 23.27
C ASP A 326 11.05 12.15 24.79
N GLU A 327 11.29 13.23 25.54
CA GLU A 327 11.26 13.20 27.00
C GLU A 327 9.86 12.90 27.55
N GLY A 328 8.80 13.17 26.79
CA GLY A 328 7.42 12.84 27.17
C GLY A 328 7.16 11.35 27.39
N TRP A 329 8.05 10.46 26.92
CA TRP A 329 8.00 9.03 27.24
C TRP A 329 8.62 8.67 28.59
N ARG A 330 9.50 9.51 29.15
CA ARG A 330 10.19 9.22 30.42
C ARG A 330 9.26 9.51 31.59
N LEU A 331 9.33 8.68 32.63
CA LEU A 331 8.71 9.01 33.90
C LEU A 331 9.40 10.27 34.44
N SER A 332 8.63 11.27 34.87
CA SER A 332 9.18 12.45 35.53
C SER A 332 10.04 11.99 36.70
N GLN A 333 11.36 12.22 36.63
CA GLN A 333 12.22 12.05 37.79
C GLN A 333 11.88 13.23 38.72
N ASN A 334 11.15 12.93 39.80
CA ASN A 334 10.97 13.86 40.90
C ASN A 334 12.27 14.06 41.66
#